data_AF-A0A7V4BLX8-F1
#
_entry.id   AF-A0A7V4BLX8-F1
#
_cell.length_a   1.000
_cell.length_b   1.000
_cell.length_c   1.000
_cell.angle_alpha   90.00
_cell.angle_beta   90.00
_cell.angle_gamma   90.00
#
_symmetry.space_group_name_H-M   'P 1'
#
loop_
_entity.id
_entity.type
_entity.pdbx_description
1 polymer ?
#
loop_
_entity_poly.entity_id
_entity_poly.type
_entity_poly.pdbx_seq_one_letter_code
_entity_poly.pdbx_strand_id
1 'polypeptide(L)'
;LHTDRPGRPSLALDLMEELRPYLADRLVLTLINRKQIGPNGFIDQEGFGIVMDEKTRKEVITTWQQRKQDEIIHPFLQEKIPVGLLPYAQALLLSRFIRGDLDAYPAFFMN
;
A
#
# COMPACT_ATOMS: atom_id res chain seq x y z
N LEU A 1 -14.42 -8.51 -4.63
CA LEU A 1 -14.60 -7.04 -4.55
C LEU A 1 -15.43 -6.72 -3.32
N HIS A 2 -15.17 -5.58 -2.71
CA HIS A 2 -15.82 -5.15 -1.48
C HIS A 2 -17.27 -4.77 -1.75
N THR A 3 -18.16 -5.21 -0.86
CA THR A 3 -19.58 -4.83 -0.94
C THR A 3 -19.74 -3.34 -0.80
N ASP A 4 -20.44 -2.72 -1.74
CA ASP A 4 -20.79 -1.31 -1.67
C ASP A 4 -21.75 -1.05 -0.50
N ARG A 5 -21.43 -0.01 0.29
CA ARG A 5 -22.18 0.41 1.49
C ARG A 5 -21.97 1.90 1.69
N PRO A 6 -23.03 2.68 1.99
CA PRO A 6 -22.88 4.10 2.31
C PRO A 6 -21.82 4.34 3.39
N GLY A 7 -20.91 5.28 3.13
CA GLY A 7 -19.81 5.64 4.04
C GLY A 7 -18.60 4.71 4.01
N ARG A 8 -18.65 3.57 3.30
CA ARG A 8 -17.48 2.72 3.07
C ARG A 8 -16.79 3.11 1.76
N PRO A 9 -15.49 3.42 1.74
CA PRO A 9 -14.76 3.72 0.51
C PRO A 9 -14.43 2.41 -0.25
N SER A 10 -15.45 1.67 -0.68
CA SER A 10 -15.34 0.30 -1.23
C SER A 10 -14.43 0.23 -2.45
N LEU A 11 -14.50 1.23 -3.35
CA LEU A 11 -13.61 1.30 -4.51
C LEU A 11 -12.13 1.48 -4.13
N ALA A 12 -11.85 2.30 -3.12
CA ALA A 12 -10.47 2.49 -2.66
C ALA A 12 -9.93 1.19 -2.01
N LEU A 13 -10.79 0.45 -1.31
CA LEU A 13 -10.43 -0.87 -0.77
C LEU A 13 -10.17 -1.89 -1.88
N ASP A 14 -10.95 -1.88 -2.95
CA ASP A 14 -10.74 -2.73 -4.12
C ASP A 14 -9.43 -2.41 -4.84
N LEU A 15 -9.12 -1.14 -5.10
CA LEU A 15 -7.85 -0.71 -5.70
C LEU A 15 -6.64 -1.02 -4.80
N MET A 16 -6.82 -1.03 -3.48
CA MET A 16 -5.74 -1.36 -2.56
C MET A 16 -5.32 -2.83 -2.64
N GLU A 17 -6.19 -3.74 -3.09
CA GLU A 17 -5.92 -5.19 -3.12
C GLU A 17 -4.66 -5.52 -3.94
N GLU A 18 -4.52 -4.96 -5.15
CA GLU A 18 -3.36 -5.19 -6.02
C GLU A 18 -2.07 -4.52 -5.49
N LEU A 19 -2.20 -3.48 -4.68
CA LEU A 19 -1.07 -2.72 -4.15
C LEU A 19 -0.54 -3.26 -2.82
N ARG A 20 -1.35 -4.03 -2.08
CA ARG A 20 -1.01 -4.48 -0.71
C ARG A 20 0.31 -5.26 -0.65
N PRO A 21 0.57 -6.26 -1.51
CA PRO A 21 1.82 -7.03 -1.42
C PRO A 21 3.06 -6.15 -1.64
N TYR A 22 2.99 -5.25 -2.63
CA TYR A 22 4.13 -4.42 -3.00
C TYR A 22 4.36 -3.26 -2.03
N LEU A 23 3.30 -2.60 -1.58
CA LEU A 23 3.40 -1.44 -0.70
C LEU A 23 3.58 -1.85 0.76
N ALA A 24 2.66 -2.68 1.29
CA ALA A 24 2.57 -3.00 2.71
C ALA A 24 3.39 -4.23 3.10
N ASP A 25 3.12 -5.39 2.50
CA ASP A 25 3.72 -6.65 2.96
C ASP A 25 5.25 -6.62 2.81
N ARG A 26 5.74 -6.12 1.67
CA ARG A 26 7.18 -5.92 1.44
C ARG A 26 7.83 -4.96 2.44
N LEU A 27 7.13 -3.89 2.86
CA LEU A 27 7.63 -3.00 3.91
C LEU A 27 7.78 -3.75 5.23
N VAL A 28 6.73 -4.47 5.65
CA VAL A 28 6.72 -5.22 6.92
C VAL A 28 7.82 -6.26 6.94
N LEU A 29 7.95 -7.07 5.87
CA LEU A 29 9.02 -8.05 5.75
C LEU A 29 10.41 -7.39 5.79
N THR A 30 10.58 -6.22 5.18
CA THR A 30 11.84 -5.47 5.23
C THR A 30 12.18 -5.05 6.66
N LEU A 31 11.22 -4.49 7.40
CA LEU A 31 11.41 -4.03 8.78
C LEU A 31 11.79 -5.20 9.71
N ILE A 32 11.14 -6.36 9.55
CA ILE A 32 11.43 -7.58 10.32
C ILE A 32 12.81 -8.13 9.95
N ASN A 33 13.09 -8.32 8.66
CA ASN A 33 14.35 -8.92 8.19
C ASN A 33 15.58 -8.09 8.55
N ARG A 34 15.43 -6.75 8.59
CA ARG A 34 16.47 -5.82 9.02
C ARG A 34 16.54 -5.65 10.54
N LYS A 35 15.70 -6.36 11.31
CA LYS A 35 15.59 -6.26 12.77
C LYS A 35 15.32 -4.84 13.27
N GLN A 36 14.68 -4.00 12.44
CA GLN A 36 14.24 -2.66 12.85
C GLN A 36 13.04 -2.75 13.79
N ILE A 37 12.21 -3.77 13.60
CA ILE A 37 11.05 -4.08 14.44
C ILE A 37 11.11 -5.54 14.86
N GLY A 38 10.73 -5.80 16.10
CA GLY A 38 10.64 -7.14 16.68
C GLY A 38 9.61 -7.22 17.81
N PRO A 39 9.45 -8.39 18.45
CA PRO A 39 8.40 -8.63 19.44
C PRO A 39 8.37 -7.62 20.59
N ASN A 40 9.54 -7.13 21.01
CA ASN A 40 9.69 -6.19 22.12
C ASN A 40 9.04 -4.82 21.87
N GLY A 41 8.67 -4.51 20.62
CA GLY A 41 7.98 -3.27 20.23
C GLY A 41 6.45 -3.34 20.33
N PHE A 42 5.92 -4.45 20.82
CA PHE A 42 4.50 -4.72 20.89
C PHE A 42 4.05 -4.99 22.33
N ILE A 43 2.84 -4.52 22.65
CA ILE A 43 2.25 -4.56 23.98
C ILE A 43 0.92 -5.31 23.87
N ASP A 44 0.69 -6.28 24.75
CA ASP A 44 -0.64 -6.85 24.96
C ASP A 44 -1.48 -5.87 25.78
N GLN A 45 -2.49 -5.30 25.14
CA GLN A 45 -3.38 -4.35 25.77
C GLN A 45 -4.57 -5.13 26.37
N GLU A 46 -4.35 -5.89 27.45
CA GLU A 46 -5.33 -6.64 28.26
C GLU A 46 -6.76 -6.72 27.69
N GLY A 47 -6.97 -7.56 26.67
CA GLY A 47 -8.29 -7.81 26.06
C GLY A 47 -8.64 -6.96 24.83
N PHE A 48 -7.80 -5.99 24.46
CA PHE A 48 -7.92 -5.14 23.26
C PHE A 48 -6.97 -5.56 22.13
N GLY A 49 -6.13 -6.56 22.36
CA GLY A 49 -5.21 -7.14 21.38
C GLY A 49 -3.78 -6.62 21.48
N ILE A 50 -2.96 -6.99 20.49
CA ILE A 50 -1.55 -6.61 20.43
C ILE A 50 -1.41 -5.28 19.68
N VAL A 51 -0.83 -4.28 20.33
CA VAL A 51 -0.60 -2.94 19.77
C VAL A 51 0.88 -2.61 19.69
N MET A 52 1.26 -1.74 18.76
CA MET A 52 2.63 -1.20 18.69
C MET A 52 2.83 -0.15 19.78
N ASP A 53 3.99 -0.18 20.44
CA ASP A 53 4.45 0.94 21.25
C ASP A 53 4.69 2.19 20.39
N GLU A 54 4.90 3.33 21.04
CA GLU A 54 5.10 4.61 20.34
C GLU A 54 6.32 4.58 19.41
N LYS A 55 7.42 3.96 19.86
CA LYS A 55 8.68 3.90 19.12
C LYS A 55 8.53 3.07 17.84
N THR A 56 7.93 1.91 17.94
CA THR A 56 7.67 0.97 16.84
C THR A 56 6.69 1.56 15.85
N ARG A 57 5.59 2.15 16.33
CA ARG A 57 4.63 2.85 15.48
C ARG A 57 5.30 3.98 14.70
N LYS A 58 6.16 4.77 15.35
CA LYS A 58 6.92 5.85 14.70
C LYS A 58 7.86 5.31 13.63
N GLU A 59 8.61 4.24 13.93
CA GLU A 59 9.50 3.59 12.95
C GLU A 59 8.72 3.13 11.70
N VAL A 60 7.61 2.39 11.87
CA VAL A 60 6.76 1.95 10.74
C VAL A 60 6.32 3.13 9.89
N ILE A 61 5.76 4.17 10.52
CA ILE A 61 5.23 5.35 9.81
C ILE A 61 6.36 6.09 9.10
N THR A 62 7.50 6.30 9.75
CA THR A 62 8.65 6.98 9.14
C THR A 62 9.17 6.20 7.94
N THR A 63 9.39 4.89 8.06
CA THR A 63 9.85 4.07 6.93
C THR A 63 8.81 4.02 5.80
N TRP A 64 7.52 3.97 6.12
CA TRP A 64 6.44 4.07 5.12
C TRP A 64 6.48 5.39 4.35
N GLN A 65 6.65 6.52 5.05
CA GLN A 65 6.73 7.84 4.39
C GLN A 65 7.98 7.97 3.53
N GLN A 66 9.12 7.39 3.95
CA GLN A 66 10.35 7.34 3.15
C GLN A 66 10.15 6.47 1.91
N ARG A 67 9.60 5.26 2.06
CA ARG A 67 9.33 4.34 0.94
C ARG A 67 8.45 4.97 -0.14
N LYS A 68 7.48 5.79 0.23
CA LYS A 68 6.64 6.51 -0.75
C LYS A 68 7.40 7.52 -1.60
N GLN A 69 8.57 7.98 -1.16
CA GLN A 69 9.43 8.90 -1.92
C GLN A 69 10.36 8.15 -2.89
N ASP A 70 10.60 6.86 -2.67
CA ASP A 70 11.37 6.03 -3.61
C ASP A 70 10.71 6.07 -4.99
N GLU A 71 11.52 6.12 -6.05
CA GLU A 71 11.03 6.13 -7.42
C GLU A 71 11.18 4.76 -8.08
N ILE A 72 10.18 4.38 -8.88
CA ILE A 72 10.21 3.19 -9.73
C ILE A 72 9.83 3.54 -11.16
N ILE A 73 10.16 2.66 -12.11
CA ILE A 73 9.55 2.70 -13.43
C ILE A 73 8.22 1.95 -13.35
N HIS A 74 7.11 2.63 -13.62
CA HIS A 74 5.80 2.00 -13.60
C HIS A 74 5.70 0.94 -14.71
N PRO A 75 5.29 -0.31 -14.41
CA PRO A 75 5.37 -1.45 -15.34
C PRO A 75 4.53 -1.28 -16.62
N PHE A 76 3.36 -0.63 -16.51
CA PHE A 76 2.53 -0.32 -17.69
C PHE A 76 2.90 1.02 -18.35
N LEU A 77 2.90 2.13 -17.60
CA LEU A 77 3.17 3.47 -18.13
C LEU A 77 4.60 3.67 -18.66
N GLN A 78 5.58 2.86 -18.20
CA GLN A 78 7.00 3.02 -18.52
C GLN A 78 7.59 4.39 -18.11
N GLU A 79 6.97 5.04 -17.12
CA GLU A 79 7.38 6.33 -16.59
C GLU A 79 8.00 6.18 -15.20
N LYS A 80 8.96 7.04 -14.88
CA LYS A 80 9.54 7.13 -13.54
C LYS A 80 8.57 7.88 -12.63
N ILE A 81 8.10 7.24 -11.56
CA ILE A 81 7.17 7.82 -10.59
C ILE A 81 7.54 7.47 -9.14
N PRO A 82 7.24 8.34 -8.17
CA PRO A 82 7.28 7.98 -6.76
C PRO A 82 6.31 6.83 -6.44
N VAL A 83 6.74 5.88 -5.61
CA VAL A 83 5.93 4.77 -5.11
C VAL A 83 4.63 5.27 -4.46
N GLY A 84 4.69 6.42 -3.77
CA GLY A 84 3.52 7.04 -3.15
C GLY A 84 2.43 7.50 -4.12
N LEU A 85 2.74 7.63 -5.43
CA LEU A 85 1.78 7.98 -6.47
C LEU A 85 1.15 6.77 -7.15
N LEU A 86 1.55 5.54 -6.81
CA LEU A 86 0.97 4.33 -7.41
C LEU A 86 -0.56 4.23 -7.28
N PRO A 87 -1.18 4.49 -6.10
CA PRO A 87 -2.64 4.47 -5.99
C PRO A 87 -3.32 5.49 -6.91
N TYR A 88 -2.69 6.67 -7.09
CA TYR A 88 -3.21 7.70 -7.97
C TYR A 88 -3.11 7.30 -9.44
N ALA A 89 -1.96 6.75 -9.85
CA ALA A 89 -1.76 6.25 -11.21
C ALA A 89 -2.77 5.15 -11.56
N GLN A 90 -2.99 4.19 -10.65
CA GLN A 90 -3.97 3.12 -10.85
C GLN A 90 -5.41 3.64 -10.91
N ALA A 91 -5.78 4.61 -10.07
CA ALA A 91 -7.08 5.26 -10.17
C ALA A 91 -7.31 5.95 -11.53
N LEU A 92 -6.27 6.58 -12.11
CA LEU A 92 -6.34 7.19 -13.44
C LEU A 92 -6.46 6.14 -14.56
N LEU A 93 -5.73 5.03 -14.46
CA LEU A 93 -5.83 3.91 -15.41
C LEU A 93 -7.22 3.29 -15.37
N LEU A 94 -7.79 3.09 -14.18
CA LEU A 94 -9.16 2.63 -14.01
C LEU A 94 -10.17 3.61 -14.61
N SER A 95 -10.01 4.91 -14.37
CA SER A 95 -10.87 5.95 -14.96
C SER A 95 -10.83 5.96 -16.49
N ARG A 96 -9.65 5.75 -17.09
CA ARG A 96 -9.50 5.61 -18.55
C ARG A 96 -10.22 4.36 -19.07
N PHE A 97 -10.06 3.22 -18.40
CA PHE A 97 -10.79 2.00 -18.76
C PHE A 97 -12.31 2.17 -18.68
N ILE A 98 -12.84 2.76 -17.59
CA ILE A 98 -14.28 3.00 -17.44
C ILE A 98 -14.84 3.91 -18.53
N ARG A 99 -14.05 4.88 -19.01
CA ARG A 99 -14.43 5.78 -20.11
C ARG A 99 -14.30 5.15 -21.51
N GLY A 100 -13.72 3.95 -21.62
CA GLY A 100 -13.44 3.29 -22.89
C GLY A 100 -12.18 3.81 -23.60
N ASP A 101 -11.33 4.59 -22.92
CA ASP A 101 -10.05 5.05 -23.46
C ASP A 101 -8.98 3.94 -23.45
N LEU A 102 -9.23 2.84 -22.72
CA LEU A 102 -8.38 1.66 -22.66
C LEU A 102 -9.23 0.40 -22.86
N ASP A 103 -8.73 -0.57 -23.62
CA ASP A 103 -9.41 -1.84 -23.87
C ASP A 103 -9.54 -2.71 -22.61
N ALA A 104 -8.58 -2.58 -21.69
CA ALA A 104 -8.55 -3.30 -20.42
C ALA A 104 -7.87 -2.46 -19.33
N TYR A 105 -8.25 -2.70 -18.08
CA TYR A 105 -7.55 -2.15 -16.91
C TYR A 105 -6.26 -2.94 -16.64
N PRO A 106 -5.07 -2.30 -16.72
CA PRO A 106 -3.81 -2.97 -16.42
C PRO A 106 -3.50 -2.93 -14.92
N ALA A 107 -3.89 -4.00 -14.20
CA ALA A 107 -3.61 -4.15 -12.78
C ALA A 107 -2.11 -3.99 -12.46
N PHE A 108 -1.79 -3.35 -11.34
CA PHE A 108 -0.40 -3.16 -10.93
C PHE A 108 0.28 -4.50 -10.60
N PHE A 109 1.42 -4.75 -11.24
CA PHE A 109 2.25 -5.93 -10.95
C PHE A 109 3.74 -5.59 -11.12
N MET A 110 4.53 -5.88 -10.09
CA MET A 110 5.96 -5.56 -10.03
C MET A 110 6.74 -6.83 -9.65
N ASN A 111 7.69 -7.23 -10.51
CA ASN A 111 8.60 -8.34 -10.27
C ASN A 111 9.72 -7.98 -9.27
#